data_AF-A0A8J4BHG5-F1
#
_entry.id   AF-A0A8J4BHG5-F1
#
_cell.length_a   1.000
_cell.length_b   1.000
_cell.length_c   1.000
_cell.angle_alpha   90.00
_cell.angle_beta   90.00
_cell.angle_gamma   90.00
#
_symmetry.space_group_name_H-M   'P 1'
#
loop_
_entity.id
_entity.type
_entity.pdbx_description
1 polymer ?
#
loop_
_entity_poly.entity_id
_entity_poly.type
_entity_poly.pdbx_seq_one_letter_code
_entity_poly.pdbx_strand_id
1 'polypeptide(L)'
;MQEILHNFGLFHGWKDGVEYNDYSTAMGRGNSCPSAPELWRLGWATPLVQLNSTSFPMATYKNFTLPATYLGPGGVMIKIQPDWLGELYTKNMYLALRVKMAGDRDLNEELNGKLSIHEINKSMDNRFLVDGDPKISFIAALDPGSSVPYFNYKLHLLVGAFDSKNSTIIVTLCRFVTGLNECTANTLKITVATLASPSPSAAKSSPSTTSTSTKSGTQDPSPPNHSRQQPGLGQGGLRIKFTEYIFRQ
;
A
#
# COMPACT_ATOMS: atom_id res chain seq x y z
N MET A 1 8.55 -9.05 13.92
CA MET A 1 7.85 -7.75 14.01
C MET A 1 6.39 -7.93 14.42
N GLN A 2 5.68 -8.93 13.89
CA GLN A 2 4.28 -9.20 14.21
C GLN A 2 3.96 -9.29 15.72
N GLU A 3 4.65 -10.15 16.47
CA GLU A 3 4.35 -10.38 17.90
C GLU A 3 4.49 -9.12 18.77
N ILE A 4 5.43 -8.24 18.45
CA ILE A 4 5.58 -6.99 19.19
C ILE A 4 4.43 -6.02 18.87
N LEU A 5 3.95 -6.00 17.63
CA LEU A 5 2.84 -5.14 17.18
C LEU A 5 1.49 -5.53 17.79
N HIS A 6 1.30 -6.79 18.18
CA HIS A 6 0.12 -7.21 18.95
C HIS A 6 0.00 -6.48 20.30
N ASN A 7 1.13 -6.12 20.95
CA ASN A 7 1.11 -5.33 22.19
C ASN A 7 0.62 -3.88 21.98
N PHE A 8 0.55 -3.42 20.73
CA PHE A 8 0.07 -2.09 20.36
C PHE A 8 -1.33 -2.12 19.74
N GLY A 9 -2.07 -3.23 19.90
CA GLY A 9 -3.45 -3.34 19.44
C GLY A 9 -3.60 -3.51 17.92
N LEU A 10 -2.56 -4.02 17.25
CA LEU A 10 -2.68 -4.55 15.90
C LEU A 10 -3.07 -6.02 15.91
N PHE A 11 -3.79 -6.42 14.86
CA PHE A 11 -4.34 -7.76 14.66
C PHE A 11 -3.84 -8.30 13.32
N HIS A 12 -4.10 -9.57 13.04
CA HIS A 12 -3.69 -10.18 11.79
C HIS A 12 -4.26 -9.46 10.57
N GLY A 13 -3.46 -9.36 9.51
CA GLY A 13 -3.89 -8.87 8.21
C GLY A 13 -4.67 -9.95 7.45
N TRP A 14 -5.68 -9.53 6.70
CA TRP A 14 -6.59 -10.40 5.96
C TRP A 14 -6.46 -10.18 4.46
N LYS A 15 -6.76 -11.21 3.68
CA LYS A 15 -6.98 -11.08 2.24
C LYS A 15 -7.99 -12.14 1.81
N ASP A 16 -9.01 -11.74 1.04
CA ASP A 16 -10.06 -12.62 0.53
C ASP A 16 -10.78 -13.41 1.65
N GLY A 17 -10.95 -12.78 2.81
CA GLY A 17 -11.57 -13.41 3.99
C GLY A 17 -10.69 -14.42 4.72
N VAL A 18 -9.42 -14.57 4.35
CA VAL A 18 -8.47 -15.49 4.97
C VAL A 18 -7.47 -14.71 5.83
N GLU A 19 -7.37 -15.10 7.10
CA GLU A 19 -6.41 -14.57 8.06
C GLU A 19 -4.97 -14.86 7.62
N TYR A 20 -4.04 -13.94 7.89
CA TYR A 20 -2.63 -14.00 7.48
C TYR A 20 -2.36 -13.96 5.98
N ASN A 21 -3.38 -13.99 5.14
CA ASN A 21 -3.21 -14.06 3.69
C ASN A 21 -2.81 -12.70 3.05
N ASP A 22 -2.67 -11.66 3.86
CA ASP A 22 -2.11 -10.38 3.43
C ASP A 22 -0.57 -10.42 3.36
N TYR A 23 -0.01 -10.43 2.15
CA TYR A 23 1.43 -10.40 1.92
C TYR A 23 2.00 -8.97 1.83
N SER A 24 1.18 -7.94 2.05
CA SER A 24 1.55 -6.52 1.96
C SER A 24 1.92 -5.88 3.30
N THR A 25 1.81 -6.62 4.41
CA THR A 25 2.09 -6.11 5.76
C THR A 25 2.73 -7.17 6.66
N ALA A 26 3.54 -6.72 7.63
CA ALA A 26 4.06 -7.52 8.74
C ALA A 26 2.99 -8.14 9.64
N MET A 27 1.73 -7.68 9.58
CA MET A 27 0.63 -8.30 10.32
C MET A 27 -0.02 -9.48 9.58
N GLY A 28 0.32 -9.68 8.31
CA GLY A 28 -0.03 -10.89 7.57
C GLY A 28 1.20 -11.78 7.40
N ARG A 29 1.52 -12.15 6.15
CA ARG A 29 2.72 -12.94 5.79
C ARG A 29 3.77 -12.12 5.05
N GLY A 30 3.57 -10.80 4.92
CA GLY A 30 4.51 -9.91 4.27
C GLY A 30 5.76 -9.67 5.11
N ASN A 31 6.92 -9.61 4.46
CA ASN A 31 8.13 -9.05 5.06
C ASN A 31 8.24 -7.57 4.67
N SER A 32 7.37 -6.76 5.26
CA SER A 32 7.19 -5.36 4.88
C SER A 32 6.72 -4.55 6.08
N CYS A 33 6.74 -3.23 5.99
CA CYS A 33 6.16 -2.34 6.99
C CYS A 33 4.65 -2.60 7.18
N PRO A 34 4.07 -2.17 8.32
CA PRO A 34 2.63 -2.13 8.51
C PRO A 34 1.91 -1.39 7.36
N SER A 35 0.71 -1.84 7.04
CA SER A 35 -0.17 -1.21 6.04
C SER A 35 -0.64 0.17 6.50
N ALA A 36 -1.18 0.98 5.59
CA ALA A 36 -1.70 2.30 5.93
C ALA A 36 -2.72 2.34 7.09
N PRO A 37 -3.76 1.49 7.15
CA PRO A 37 -4.68 1.50 8.29
C PRO A 37 -3.99 1.10 9.60
N GLU A 38 -2.98 0.23 9.56
CA GLU A 38 -2.19 -0.16 10.75
C GLU A 38 -1.30 0.99 11.22
N LEU A 39 -0.59 1.66 10.30
CA LEU A 39 0.22 2.84 10.59
C LEU A 39 -0.64 3.97 11.19
N TRP A 40 -1.85 4.16 10.66
CA TRP A 40 -2.81 5.13 11.19
C TRP A 40 -3.27 4.77 12.61
N ARG A 41 -3.59 3.50 12.86
CA ARG A 41 -4.02 3.02 14.19
C ARG A 41 -2.91 3.12 15.24
N LEU A 42 -1.65 2.92 14.84
CA LEU A 42 -0.48 3.12 15.68
C LEU A 42 -0.14 4.60 15.93
N GLY A 43 -0.74 5.52 15.17
CA GLY A 43 -0.34 6.93 15.16
C GLY A 43 1.05 7.18 14.56
N TRP A 44 1.57 6.23 13.76
CA TRP A 44 2.91 6.31 13.15
C TRP A 44 2.90 7.01 11.80
N ALA A 45 1.73 7.16 11.17
CA ALA A 45 1.58 7.95 9.97
C ALA A 45 0.21 8.64 9.92
N THR A 46 0.07 9.69 9.11
CA THR A 46 -1.15 10.47 8.97
C THR A 46 -1.66 10.49 7.53
N PRO A 47 -3.00 10.57 7.31
CA PRO A 47 -3.56 10.77 5.99
C PRO A 47 -3.18 12.12 5.39
N LEU A 48 -2.92 12.13 4.09
CA LEU A 48 -2.87 13.33 3.25
C LEU A 48 -4.22 14.04 3.25
N VAL A 49 -5.28 13.24 3.18
CA VAL A 49 -6.66 13.70 3.19
C VAL A 49 -7.56 12.60 3.76
N GLN A 50 -8.65 13.03 4.40
CA GLN A 50 -9.76 12.17 4.78
C GLN A 50 -11.00 12.57 3.98
N LEU A 51 -11.53 11.64 3.19
CA LEU A 51 -12.63 11.86 2.27
C LEU A 51 -13.92 11.27 2.84
N ASN A 52 -14.96 12.08 2.92
CA ASN A 52 -16.33 11.69 3.30
C ASN A 52 -17.34 12.50 2.49
N SER A 53 -18.63 12.35 2.76
CA SER A 53 -19.71 13.00 2.02
C SER A 53 -19.63 14.53 2.01
N THR A 54 -19.01 15.11 3.05
CA THR A 54 -18.84 16.54 3.23
C THR A 54 -17.60 17.07 2.50
N SER A 55 -16.48 16.35 2.57
CA SER A 55 -15.20 16.79 1.98
C SER A 55 -15.00 16.33 0.53
N PHE A 56 -15.80 15.37 0.05
CA PHE A 56 -15.65 14.77 -1.27
C PHE A 56 -16.94 14.88 -2.12
N PRO A 57 -17.03 15.90 -3.00
CA PRO A 57 -18.21 16.15 -3.82
C PRO A 57 -18.44 15.00 -4.82
N MET A 58 -19.71 14.83 -5.20
CA MET A 58 -20.10 13.85 -6.21
C MET A 58 -19.69 14.28 -7.62
N ALA A 59 -19.58 13.30 -8.53
CA ALA A 59 -19.47 13.48 -9.97
C ALA A 59 -18.26 14.32 -10.44
N THR A 60 -17.28 14.54 -9.56
CA THR A 60 -16.12 15.39 -9.80
C THR A 60 -14.85 14.65 -9.42
N TYR A 61 -13.89 14.60 -10.35
CA TYR A 61 -12.56 14.08 -10.03
C TYR A 61 -11.79 15.04 -9.12
N LYS A 62 -11.16 14.46 -8.09
CA LYS A 62 -10.11 15.09 -7.27
C LYS A 62 -8.80 14.36 -7.46
N ASN A 63 -7.73 15.14 -7.63
CA ASN A 63 -6.38 14.63 -7.82
C ASN A 63 -5.56 14.82 -6.54
N PHE A 64 -4.75 13.82 -6.21
CA PHE A 64 -3.88 13.83 -5.06
C PHE A 64 -2.49 13.34 -5.48
N THR A 65 -1.44 14.09 -5.16
CA THR A 65 -0.07 13.59 -5.27
C THR A 65 0.25 12.84 -3.99
N LEU A 66 0.26 11.51 -4.06
CA LEU A 66 0.44 10.64 -2.92
C LEU A 66 1.91 10.21 -2.82
N PRO A 67 2.65 10.61 -1.77
CA PRO A 67 4.01 10.13 -1.54
C PRO A 67 4.04 8.67 -1.08
N ALA A 68 5.15 8.00 -1.36
CA ALA A 68 5.41 6.65 -0.87
C ALA A 68 5.51 6.63 0.66
N THR A 69 5.03 5.55 1.28
CA THR A 69 4.98 5.41 2.74
C THR A 69 6.33 5.49 3.45
N TYR A 70 7.42 5.14 2.77
CA TYR A 70 8.76 5.17 3.36
C TYR A 70 9.34 6.58 3.50
N LEU A 71 8.77 7.59 2.81
CA LEU A 71 9.31 8.97 2.80
C LEU A 71 9.10 9.71 4.12
N GLY A 72 8.14 9.28 4.95
CA GLY A 72 7.91 9.86 6.26
C GLY A 72 6.53 9.54 6.84
N PRO A 73 6.23 10.05 8.04
CA PRO A 73 4.96 9.78 8.70
C PRO A 73 3.82 10.65 8.18
N GLY A 74 4.11 11.82 7.61
CA GLY A 74 3.09 12.82 7.26
C GLY A 74 2.52 12.62 5.86
N GLY A 75 1.19 12.51 5.74
CA GLY A 75 0.50 12.65 4.45
C GLY A 75 0.76 11.53 3.44
N VAL A 76 0.97 10.29 3.90
CA VAL A 76 1.38 9.14 3.07
C VAL A 76 0.25 8.17 2.71
N MET A 77 -0.99 8.53 3.04
CA MET A 77 -2.16 7.71 2.74
C MET A 77 -3.39 8.58 2.47
N ILE A 78 -4.35 8.06 1.72
CA ILE A 78 -5.70 8.64 1.61
C ILE A 78 -6.64 7.76 2.40
N LYS A 79 -7.37 8.35 3.35
CA LYS A 79 -8.46 7.66 4.07
C LYS A 79 -9.80 8.02 3.43
N ILE A 80 -10.63 7.03 3.17
CA ILE A 80 -11.96 7.22 2.60
C ILE A 80 -13.00 6.61 3.54
N GLN A 81 -13.92 7.45 3.99
CA GLN A 81 -15.08 7.09 4.80
C GLN A 81 -16.33 7.25 3.92
N PRO A 82 -16.80 6.17 3.27
CA PRO A 82 -17.90 6.23 2.31
C PRO A 82 -19.28 6.31 2.99
N ASP A 83 -19.45 7.30 3.88
CA ASP A 83 -20.69 7.59 4.60
C ASP A 83 -21.88 7.93 3.67
N TRP A 84 -21.61 8.34 2.43
CA TRP A 84 -22.60 8.50 1.36
C TRP A 84 -23.29 7.20 0.94
N LEU A 85 -22.83 6.03 1.40
CA LEU A 85 -23.53 4.76 1.22
C LEU A 85 -24.66 4.55 2.24
N GLY A 86 -24.80 5.43 3.24
CA GLY A 86 -25.83 5.33 4.27
C GLY A 86 -25.71 4.03 5.07
N GLU A 87 -26.78 3.24 5.12
CA GLU A 87 -26.80 1.95 5.84
C GLU A 87 -25.84 0.90 5.26
N LEU A 88 -25.51 1.00 3.97
CA LEU A 88 -24.58 0.09 3.30
C LEU A 88 -23.11 0.37 3.63
N TYR A 89 -22.81 1.51 4.26
CA TYR A 89 -21.46 1.83 4.71
C TYR A 89 -21.06 0.86 5.82
N THR A 90 -20.10 -0.01 5.57
CA THR A 90 -19.58 -0.96 6.58
C THR A 90 -18.07 -0.87 6.79
N LYS A 91 -17.33 -0.32 5.82
CA LYS A 91 -15.86 -0.29 5.83
C LYS A 91 -15.30 1.04 5.34
N ASN A 92 -14.17 1.44 5.91
CA ASN A 92 -13.32 2.51 5.38
C ASN A 92 -12.31 1.93 4.40
N MET A 93 -11.83 2.75 3.46
CA MET A 93 -10.72 2.39 2.57
C MET A 93 -9.49 3.23 2.87
N TYR A 94 -8.33 2.65 2.66
CA TYR A 94 -7.03 3.28 2.75
C TYR A 94 -6.28 3.04 1.45
N LEU A 95 -5.75 4.11 0.86
CA LEU A 95 -4.90 4.06 -0.33
C LEU A 95 -3.49 4.52 0.04
N ALA A 96 -2.47 3.76 -0.34
CA ALA A 96 -1.08 4.08 -0.03
C ALA A 96 -0.15 3.64 -1.17
N LEU A 97 0.81 4.48 -1.53
CA LEU A 97 1.87 4.09 -2.47
C LEU A 97 2.92 3.28 -1.71
N ARG A 98 3.15 2.04 -2.13
CA ARG A 98 4.19 1.16 -1.57
C ARG A 98 5.34 1.04 -2.54
N VAL A 99 6.56 1.15 -2.04
CA VAL A 99 7.80 1.10 -2.83
C VAL A 99 8.81 0.27 -2.05
N LYS A 100 9.56 -0.58 -2.75
CA LYS A 100 10.56 -1.47 -2.19
C LYS A 100 11.81 -0.69 -1.75
N MET A 101 11.69 0.06 -0.65
CA MET A 101 12.74 0.91 -0.10
C MET A 101 12.63 1.00 1.42
N ALA A 102 13.77 1.25 2.09
CA ALA A 102 13.86 1.39 3.54
C ALA A 102 13.22 0.20 4.29
N GLY A 103 12.22 0.45 5.14
CA GLY A 103 11.52 -0.62 5.89
C GLY A 103 10.76 -1.62 5.00
N ASP A 104 10.47 -1.24 3.75
CA ASP A 104 9.85 -2.08 2.72
C ASP A 104 10.89 -2.70 1.77
N ARG A 105 12.18 -2.79 2.13
CA ARG A 105 13.23 -3.36 1.26
C ARG A 105 12.94 -4.78 0.74
N ASP A 106 12.15 -5.56 1.47
CA ASP A 106 11.77 -6.94 1.15
C ASP A 106 10.32 -7.04 0.64
N LEU A 107 9.71 -5.91 0.28
CA LEU A 107 8.37 -5.84 -0.30
C LEU A 107 8.30 -6.69 -1.57
N ASN A 108 7.20 -7.43 -1.73
CA ASN A 108 6.92 -8.21 -2.93
C ASN A 108 6.88 -7.29 -4.16
N GLU A 109 7.47 -7.71 -5.29
CA GLU A 109 7.46 -6.94 -6.54
C GLU A 109 6.04 -6.66 -7.06
N GLU A 110 5.06 -7.50 -6.73
CA GLU A 110 3.65 -7.26 -7.05
C GLU A 110 3.07 -6.01 -6.38
N LEU A 111 3.74 -5.47 -5.36
CA LEU A 111 3.33 -4.28 -4.60
C LEU A 111 4.26 -3.08 -4.86
N ASN A 112 5.43 -3.31 -5.43
CA ASN A 112 6.47 -2.31 -5.59
C ASN A 112 6.10 -1.26 -6.65
N GLY A 113 6.06 0.02 -6.26
CA GLY A 113 5.67 1.12 -7.13
C GLY A 113 4.16 1.16 -7.43
N LYS A 114 3.35 0.47 -6.63
CA LYS A 114 1.91 0.33 -6.84
C LYS A 114 1.09 1.00 -5.74
N LEU A 115 -0.14 1.36 -6.10
CA LEU A 115 -1.12 1.86 -5.14
C LEU A 115 -1.77 0.67 -4.41
N SER A 116 -1.38 0.44 -3.17
CA SER A 116 -1.99 -0.56 -2.28
C SER A 116 -3.28 -0.06 -1.69
N ILE A 117 -4.28 -0.94 -1.61
CA ILE A 117 -5.62 -0.65 -1.13
C ILE A 117 -5.98 -1.63 -0.03
N HIS A 118 -6.32 -1.08 1.12
CA HIS A 118 -6.82 -1.83 2.27
C HIS A 118 -8.21 -1.34 2.66
N GLU A 119 -9.01 -2.23 3.21
CA GLU A 119 -10.28 -1.91 3.86
C GLU A 119 -10.24 -2.30 5.35
N ILE A 120 -11.05 -1.62 6.15
CA ILE A 120 -11.13 -1.84 7.60
C ILE A 120 -12.56 -1.58 8.08
N ASN A 121 -13.04 -2.34 9.06
CA ASN A 121 -14.40 -2.17 9.59
C ASN A 121 -14.61 -0.76 10.18
N LYS A 122 -15.66 -0.06 9.71
CA LYS A 122 -15.95 1.33 10.13
C LYS A 122 -16.19 1.45 11.63
N SER A 123 -16.82 0.45 12.27
CA SER A 123 -17.23 0.54 13.67
C SER A 123 -16.04 0.57 14.63
N MET A 124 -14.90 0.05 14.15
CA MET A 124 -13.62 -0.10 14.83
C MET A 124 -12.64 1.01 14.43
N ASP A 125 -12.63 1.38 13.14
CA ASP A 125 -11.71 2.40 12.62
C ASP A 125 -12.18 3.83 12.91
N ASN A 126 -13.48 4.06 13.04
CA ASN A 126 -14.01 5.37 13.45
C ASN A 126 -13.94 5.56 14.99
N ARG A 127 -13.62 4.50 15.75
CA ARG A 127 -13.55 4.49 17.21
C ARG A 127 -12.42 3.58 17.68
N PHE A 128 -11.22 4.13 17.78
CA PHE A 128 -10.00 3.37 18.08
C PHE A 128 -9.95 2.65 19.42
N LEU A 129 -10.84 3.03 20.35
CA LEU A 129 -10.93 2.42 21.68
C LEU A 129 -11.85 1.19 21.72
N VAL A 130 -12.47 0.81 20.60
CA VAL A 130 -13.31 -0.39 20.56
C VAL A 130 -12.41 -1.63 20.49
N ASP A 131 -12.64 -2.55 21.42
CA ASP A 131 -11.95 -3.83 21.49
C ASP A 131 -12.37 -4.77 20.36
N GLY A 132 -11.42 -5.59 19.92
CA GLY A 132 -11.62 -6.62 18.90
C GLY A 132 -10.77 -6.41 17.65
N ASP A 133 -10.82 -7.41 16.77
CA ASP A 133 -10.11 -7.40 15.49
C ASP A 133 -10.81 -6.47 14.49
N PRO A 134 -10.17 -5.39 14.02
CA PRO A 134 -10.74 -4.48 13.04
C PRO A 134 -10.86 -5.08 11.63
N LYS A 135 -10.34 -6.30 11.40
CA LYS A 135 -10.33 -7.04 10.13
C LYS A 135 -9.79 -6.18 8.99
N ILE A 136 -8.53 -5.74 9.15
CA ILE A 136 -7.82 -5.02 8.09
C ILE A 136 -7.56 -5.99 6.96
N SER A 137 -8.16 -5.73 5.80
CA SER A 137 -8.04 -6.60 4.63
C SER A 137 -7.38 -5.88 3.47
N PHE A 138 -6.37 -6.51 2.86
CA PHE A 138 -5.86 -6.12 1.57
C PHE A 138 -6.88 -6.43 0.47
N ILE A 139 -7.04 -5.51 -0.46
CA ILE A 139 -8.03 -5.59 -1.54
C ILE A 139 -7.36 -5.62 -2.90
N ALA A 140 -6.39 -4.74 -3.13
CA ALA A 140 -5.70 -4.66 -4.42
C ALA A 140 -4.37 -3.92 -4.32
N ALA A 141 -3.49 -4.20 -5.28
CA ALA A 141 -2.38 -3.32 -5.64
C ALA A 141 -2.55 -2.93 -7.11
N LEU A 142 -2.74 -1.64 -7.36
CA LEU A 142 -3.02 -1.14 -8.70
C LEU A 142 -1.77 -0.63 -9.37
N ASP A 143 -1.57 -1.06 -10.62
CA ASP A 143 -0.48 -0.61 -11.46
C ASP A 143 -0.64 0.88 -11.85
N PRO A 144 0.46 1.61 -12.05
CA PRO A 144 0.43 2.93 -12.69
C PRO A 144 -0.32 2.89 -14.03
N GLY A 145 -1.18 3.87 -14.28
CA GLY A 145 -2.05 3.93 -15.46
C GLY A 145 -3.39 3.18 -15.32
N SER A 146 -3.64 2.50 -14.21
CA SER A 146 -4.90 1.76 -14.00
C SER A 146 -6.12 2.66 -13.88
N SER A 147 -7.27 2.15 -14.33
CA SER A 147 -8.59 2.75 -14.16
C SER A 147 -9.55 1.69 -13.63
N VAL A 148 -9.97 1.81 -12.38
CA VAL A 148 -10.70 0.76 -11.68
C VAL A 148 -11.94 1.30 -10.98
N PRO A 149 -13.14 0.78 -11.29
CA PRO A 149 -14.34 1.08 -10.53
C PRO A 149 -14.46 0.20 -9.28
N TYR A 150 -14.75 0.83 -8.16
CA TYR A 150 -15.12 0.21 -6.89
C TYR A 150 -16.62 0.43 -6.64
N PHE A 151 -17.46 -0.35 -7.33
CA PHE A 151 -18.92 -0.17 -7.30
C PHE A 151 -19.53 -0.27 -5.91
N ASN A 152 -19.02 -1.17 -5.05
CA ASN A 152 -19.46 -1.31 -3.66
C ASN A 152 -19.23 -0.03 -2.83
N TYR A 153 -18.32 0.84 -3.28
CA TYR A 153 -18.01 2.12 -2.66
C TYR A 153 -18.56 3.32 -3.43
N LYS A 154 -19.13 3.07 -4.62
CA LYS A 154 -19.47 4.08 -5.62
C LYS A 154 -18.31 5.02 -5.94
N LEU A 155 -17.12 4.43 -6.10
CA LEU A 155 -15.87 5.14 -6.38
C LEU A 155 -15.28 4.72 -7.71
N HIS A 156 -14.70 5.68 -8.42
CA HIS A 156 -13.80 5.44 -9.54
C HIS A 156 -12.42 5.93 -9.17
N LEU A 157 -11.44 5.06 -9.34
CA LEU A 157 -10.04 5.30 -9.04
C LEU A 157 -9.23 5.25 -10.34
N LEU A 158 -8.50 6.32 -10.61
CA LEU A 158 -7.51 6.41 -11.68
C LEU A 158 -6.13 6.56 -11.03
N VAL A 159 -5.17 5.78 -11.49
CA VAL A 159 -3.80 5.79 -11.00
C VAL A 159 -2.91 6.38 -12.08
N GLY A 160 -2.24 7.49 -11.78
CA GLY A 160 -1.28 8.12 -12.68
C GLY A 160 0.03 7.34 -12.82
N ALA A 161 0.99 7.92 -13.52
CA ALA A 161 2.34 7.37 -13.59
C ALA A 161 3.04 7.46 -12.23
N PHE A 162 3.85 6.44 -11.90
CA PHE A 162 4.76 6.49 -10.75
C PHE A 162 5.96 7.36 -11.10
N ASP A 163 6.20 8.39 -10.30
CA ASP A 163 7.40 9.22 -10.38
C ASP A 163 8.47 8.63 -9.46
N SER A 164 9.41 7.88 -10.03
CA SER A 164 10.49 7.25 -9.28
C SER A 164 11.50 8.23 -8.69
N LYS A 165 11.58 9.47 -9.19
CA LYS A 165 12.51 10.49 -8.67
C LYS A 165 12.00 11.06 -7.36
N ASN A 166 10.70 11.36 -7.31
CA ASN A 166 10.05 11.91 -6.13
C ASN A 166 9.39 10.83 -5.25
N SER A 167 9.32 9.59 -5.74
CA SER A 167 8.57 8.49 -5.15
C SER A 167 7.14 8.87 -4.80
N THR A 168 6.44 9.40 -5.81
CA THR A 168 5.04 9.81 -5.71
C THR A 168 4.20 9.19 -6.82
N ILE A 169 2.89 9.13 -6.62
CA ILE A 169 1.92 8.76 -7.65
C ILE A 169 0.73 9.71 -7.60
N ILE A 170 0.18 10.05 -8.77
CA ILE A 170 -1.07 10.82 -8.82
C ILE A 170 -2.22 9.83 -8.64
N VAL A 171 -3.06 10.07 -7.64
CA VAL A 171 -4.30 9.34 -7.39
C VAL A 171 -5.46 10.25 -7.73
N THR A 172 -6.29 9.84 -8.67
CA THR A 172 -7.45 10.60 -9.11
C THR A 172 -8.71 9.82 -8.74
N LEU A 173 -9.57 10.45 -7.93
CA LEU A 173 -10.76 9.83 -7.34
C LEU A 173 -12.02 10.57 -7.79
N CYS A 174 -13.06 9.82 -8.13
CA CYS A 174 -14.41 10.34 -8.29
C CYS A 174 -15.41 9.47 -7.52
N ARG A 175 -16.35 10.11 -6.84
CA ARG A 175 -17.52 9.47 -6.23
C ARG A 175 -18.72 9.64 -7.15
N PHE A 176 -19.43 8.55 -7.45
CA PHE A 176 -20.64 8.56 -8.28
C PHE A 176 -21.87 8.05 -7.51
N VAL A 177 -23.06 8.15 -8.11
CA VAL A 177 -24.31 7.63 -7.54
C VAL A 177 -24.75 6.36 -8.27
N THR A 178 -24.82 6.42 -9.59
CA THR A 178 -25.35 5.35 -10.46
C THR A 178 -24.23 4.69 -11.25
N GLY A 179 -23.34 5.48 -11.84
CA GLY A 179 -22.29 4.94 -12.70
C GLY A 179 -21.17 5.92 -13.02
N LEU A 180 -20.13 5.38 -13.67
CA LEU A 180 -18.91 6.10 -14.01
C LEU A 180 -19.13 7.27 -14.98
N ASN A 181 -20.21 7.23 -15.76
CA ASN A 181 -20.58 8.29 -16.70
C ASN A 181 -20.91 9.63 -15.99
N GLU A 182 -21.19 9.61 -14.70
CA GLU A 182 -21.38 10.82 -13.89
C GLU A 182 -20.06 11.52 -13.57
N CYS A 183 -18.94 10.79 -13.59
CA CYS A 183 -17.63 11.33 -13.27
C CYS A 183 -17.13 12.20 -14.41
N THR A 184 -17.45 13.49 -14.33
CA THR A 184 -16.96 14.48 -15.29
C THR A 184 -15.48 14.73 -15.03
N ALA A 185 -14.66 14.56 -16.07
CA ALA A 185 -13.30 15.09 -16.04
C ALA A 185 -13.42 16.60 -15.84
N ASN A 186 -13.05 17.09 -14.67
CA ASN A 186 -12.65 18.49 -14.59
C ASN A 186 -11.53 18.62 -15.62
N THR A 187 -11.77 19.41 -16.66
CA THR A 187 -10.87 19.66 -17.79
C THR A 187 -9.65 20.46 -17.34
N LEU A 188 -8.96 20.01 -16.30
CA LEU A 188 -7.57 20.36 -16.09
C LEU A 188 -6.83 19.59 -17.17
N LYS A 189 -6.40 20.34 -18.19
CA LYS A 189 -5.51 19.91 -19.26
C LYS A 189 -4.42 19.02 -18.67
N ILE A 190 -4.62 17.71 -18.72
CA ILE A 190 -3.53 16.76 -18.59
C ILE A 190 -2.74 17.00 -19.85
N THR A 191 -1.70 17.84 -19.75
CA THR A 191 -0.65 17.89 -20.75
C THR A 191 -0.02 16.52 -20.69
N VAL A 192 -0.55 15.60 -21.49
CA VAL A 192 0.17 14.40 -21.87
C VAL A 192 1.42 14.96 -22.52
N ALA A 193 2.53 14.96 -21.77
CA ALA A 193 3.83 15.15 -22.36
C ALA A 193 3.94 14.01 -23.37
N THR A 194 3.71 14.35 -24.63
CA THR A 194 3.84 13.47 -25.77
C THR A 194 5.23 12.88 -25.66
N LEU A 195 5.33 11.62 -25.24
CA LEU A 195 6.52 10.82 -25.45
C LEU A 195 6.67 10.78 -26.97
N ALA A 196 7.53 11.64 -27.49
CA ALA A 196 7.97 11.57 -28.86
C ALA A 196 8.44 10.13 -29.09
N SER A 197 7.74 9.42 -29.98
CA SER A 197 8.17 8.13 -30.49
C SER A 197 9.60 8.29 -31.03
N PRO A 198 10.58 7.50 -30.58
CA PRO A 198 11.81 7.39 -31.33
C PRO A 198 11.49 6.72 -32.68
N SER A 199 11.69 7.50 -33.74
CA SER A 199 11.66 7.08 -35.14
C SER A 199 12.59 5.87 -35.35
N PRO A 200 12.23 4.92 -36.23
CA PRO A 200 13.00 3.69 -36.43
C PRO A 200 14.30 3.99 -37.17
N SER A 201 15.43 3.93 -36.45
CA SER A 201 16.75 4.06 -37.06
C SER A 201 17.31 2.68 -37.39
N ALA A 202 17.28 2.40 -38.69
CA ALA A 202 18.15 1.57 -39.53
C ALA A 202 19.01 0.47 -38.85
N ALA A 203 18.73 -0.76 -39.29
CA ALA A 203 19.61 -1.92 -39.18
C ALA A 203 21.04 -1.63 -39.67
N LYS A 204 22.03 -2.06 -38.89
CA LYS A 204 23.36 -2.41 -39.40
C LYS A 204 23.80 -3.77 -38.82
N SER A 205 24.33 -4.55 -39.75
CA SER A 205 24.74 -5.95 -39.73
C SER A 205 25.76 -6.34 -38.67
N SER A 206 25.70 -7.64 -38.31
CA SER A 206 26.68 -8.42 -37.53
C SER A 206 28.13 -8.30 -38.01
N PRO A 207 29.08 -8.74 -37.17
CA PRO A 207 29.70 -10.03 -37.46
C PRO A 207 29.76 -11.00 -36.26
N SER A 208 29.79 -12.28 -36.65
CA SER A 208 29.98 -13.51 -35.88
C SER A 208 31.39 -13.65 -35.27
N THR A 209 31.49 -14.38 -34.15
CA THR A 209 32.61 -15.24 -33.63
C THR A 209 32.49 -15.31 -32.09
N THR A 210 32.73 -16.37 -31.32
CA THR A 210 33.07 -17.79 -31.47
C THR A 210 32.74 -18.46 -30.12
N SER A 211 32.39 -19.74 -30.17
CA SER A 211 32.16 -20.66 -29.06
C SER A 211 33.33 -20.80 -28.08
N THR A 212 33.04 -20.99 -26.78
CA THR A 212 33.81 -21.94 -25.96
C THR A 212 32.95 -22.54 -24.85
N SER A 213 32.87 -23.87 -24.87
CA SER A 213 32.30 -24.70 -23.81
C SER A 213 33.32 -24.91 -22.68
N THR A 214 32.88 -24.93 -21.43
CA THR A 214 33.54 -25.76 -20.41
C THR A 214 32.55 -26.26 -19.36
N LYS A 215 32.74 -27.53 -19.00
CA LYS A 215 31.95 -28.39 -18.13
C LYS A 215 32.19 -28.14 -16.62
N SER A 216 31.28 -28.71 -15.82
CA SER A 216 31.56 -29.65 -14.70
C SER A 216 31.47 -29.15 -13.25
N GLY A 217 30.65 -29.88 -12.46
CA GLY A 217 30.80 -30.14 -11.01
C GLY A 217 30.48 -28.96 -10.09
N THR A 218 29.91 -29.08 -8.90
CA THR A 218 30.01 -30.19 -7.92
C THR A 218 28.92 -29.99 -6.84
N GLN A 219 28.63 -31.08 -6.14
CA GLN A 219 27.64 -31.31 -5.07
C GLN A 219 27.85 -30.49 -3.77
N ASP A 220 26.72 -30.25 -3.06
CA ASP A 220 26.42 -30.28 -1.60
C ASP A 220 27.43 -29.74 -0.54
N PRO A 221 27.00 -29.23 0.66
CA PRO A 221 25.98 -29.85 1.53
C PRO A 221 25.00 -28.93 2.28
N SER A 222 23.97 -29.58 2.82
CA SER A 222 22.93 -29.09 3.74
C SER A 222 23.46 -28.43 5.04
N PRO A 223 22.74 -27.46 5.62
CA PRO A 223 23.05 -26.90 6.93
C PRO A 223 22.50 -27.75 8.11
N PRO A 224 23.14 -27.72 9.28
CA PRO A 224 22.75 -28.50 10.44
C PRO A 224 21.53 -27.93 11.19
N ASN A 225 20.75 -28.87 11.69
CA ASN A 225 19.56 -28.75 12.50
C ASN A 225 19.92 -28.31 13.93
N HIS A 226 19.58 -27.08 14.34
CA HIS A 226 19.65 -26.65 15.73
C HIS A 226 18.26 -26.60 16.37
N SER A 227 17.98 -27.63 17.16
CA SER A 227 16.90 -27.65 18.14
C SER A 227 17.15 -26.65 19.27
N ARG A 228 16.11 -25.86 19.56
CA ARG A 228 15.52 -25.59 20.88
C ARG A 228 16.44 -25.10 22.01
N GLN A 229 16.21 -23.86 22.44
CA GLN A 229 16.07 -23.50 23.87
C GLN A 229 15.24 -22.22 24.01
N GLN A 230 14.05 -22.35 24.60
CA GLN A 230 13.30 -21.23 25.19
C GLN A 230 13.83 -21.01 26.62
N PRO A 231 13.99 -19.74 27.03
CA PRO A 231 13.82 -19.38 28.43
C PRO A 231 12.73 -18.34 28.63
N GLY A 232 11.80 -18.68 29.53
CA GLY A 232 11.49 -17.85 30.69
C GLY A 232 10.63 -16.60 30.50
N LEU A 233 9.38 -16.71 30.93
CA LEU A 233 8.51 -15.60 31.33
C LEU A 233 9.22 -14.66 32.32
N GLY A 234 9.27 -13.37 31.97
CA GLY A 234 9.58 -12.28 32.88
C GLY A 234 8.52 -11.19 32.74
N GLN A 235 7.60 -11.12 33.70
CA GLN A 235 6.71 -9.97 33.90
C GLN A 235 7.56 -8.75 34.28
N GLY A 236 7.42 -7.67 33.52
CA GLY A 236 8.04 -6.39 33.84
C GLY A 236 7.34 -5.28 33.07
N GLY A 237 6.34 -4.66 33.69
CA GLY A 237 5.69 -3.47 33.15
C GLY A 237 6.66 -2.30 33.12
N LEU A 238 6.99 -1.85 31.91
CA LEU A 238 7.79 -0.65 31.70
C LEU A 238 7.04 0.27 30.72
N ARG A 239 6.36 1.28 31.27
CA ARG A 239 5.86 2.42 30.49
C ARG A 239 7.06 3.27 30.08
N ILE A 240 7.56 3.11 28.86
CA ILE A 240 8.52 4.04 28.28
C ILE A 240 7.79 4.99 27.33
N LYS A 241 7.82 6.28 27.64
CA LYS A 241 7.58 7.35 26.67
C LYS A 241 8.81 7.42 25.75
N PHE A 242 8.68 6.98 24.50
CA PHE A 242 9.68 7.25 23.47
C PHE A 242 9.16 8.36 22.55
N THR A 243 9.62 9.58 22.83
CA THR A 243 9.68 10.66 21.85
C THR A 243 11.16 10.80 21.49
N GLU A 244 11.45 10.89 20.18
CA GLU A 244 12.76 11.16 19.59
C GLU A 244 13.86 10.12 19.85
N TYR A 245 14.08 9.24 18.87
CA TYR A 245 15.41 8.87 18.34
C TYR A 245 15.17 7.78 17.30
N ILE A 246 15.14 8.10 16.01
CA ILE A 246 15.64 7.34 14.84
C ILE A 246 15.35 8.23 13.63
N PHE A 247 16.39 8.81 13.02
CA PHE A 247 16.57 9.05 11.57
C PHE A 247 17.80 9.97 11.39
N ARG A 248 18.97 9.37 11.57
CA ARG A 248 20.21 9.78 10.88
C ARG A 248 20.84 8.51 10.35
N GLN A 249 20.70 8.27 9.05
CA GLN A 249 21.76 7.99 8.07
C GLN A 249 21.10 8.03 6.69
#